data_AF-A0A4P5U3R2-F1
#
_entry.id   AF-A0A4P5U3R2-F1
#
_cell.length_a   1.000
_cell.length_b   1.000
_cell.length_c   1.000
_cell.angle_alpha   90.00
_cell.angle_beta   90.00
_cell.angle_gamma   90.00
#
_symmetry.space_group_name_H-M   'P 1'
#
loop_
_entity.id
_entity.type
_entity.pdbx_description
1 polymer ?
#
loop_
_entity_poly.entity_id
_entity_poly.type
_entity_poly.pdbx_seq_one_letter_code
_entity_poly.pdbx_strand_id
1 'polypeptide(L)'
;MDSYKSLIHKIEPSQTLWVYLLTMIMATGCVSEPVAWEQMKQMNNPSYIDHVGASETPESIESTRKKQKQDEENKKVALANQIYQQKLAEEEYNKKIKSGKYPFIAVLTCTLGVSTQPPQFCFYPNDFGFATTFELQNGSFYKMYQYIDLDQAGYGNYILMIPLENSFKITTQNSNNYALLNLKIKDSSTGKIIFEKSAGYYGIISVKN
;
A
#
# COMPACT_ATOMS: atom_id res chain seq x y z
N MET A 1 -26.45 -16.24 41.65
CA MET A 1 -26.39 -17.33 40.65
C MET A 1 -25.39 -16.90 39.60
N ASP A 2 -24.14 -17.04 40.00
CA ASP A 2 -22.93 -16.79 39.24
C ASP A 2 -22.66 -17.99 38.34
N SER A 3 -22.24 -17.78 37.09
CA SER A 3 -21.23 -18.62 36.41
C SER A 3 -21.10 -18.20 34.93
N TYR A 4 -20.12 -17.34 34.62
CA TYR A 4 -19.39 -17.40 33.35
C TYR A 4 -17.97 -16.90 33.63
N LYS A 5 -17.16 -17.80 34.22
CA LYS A 5 -15.71 -17.69 34.31
C LYS A 5 -15.08 -18.82 33.50
N SER A 6 -13.95 -18.49 32.90
CA SER A 6 -12.93 -19.38 32.30
C SER A 6 -13.09 -19.74 30.82
N LEU A 7 -12.26 -19.07 30.00
CA LEU A 7 -11.57 -19.62 28.84
C LEU A 7 -10.52 -18.58 28.38
N ILE A 8 -9.45 -18.46 29.15
CA ILE A 8 -8.19 -17.86 28.68
C ILE A 8 -7.17 -18.98 28.74
N HIS A 9 -6.79 -19.47 27.56
CA HIS A 9 -5.71 -20.43 27.42
C HIS A 9 -4.38 -19.76 27.79
N LYS A 10 -3.69 -20.38 28.75
CA LYS A 10 -2.27 -20.20 29.08
C LYS A 10 -1.40 -20.32 27.83
N ILE A 11 -0.58 -19.31 27.56
CA ILE A 11 0.68 -19.46 26.82
C ILE A 11 1.79 -19.23 27.84
N GLU A 12 2.51 -20.30 28.17
CA GLU A 12 3.68 -20.25 29.05
C GLU A 12 4.91 -19.81 28.22
N PRO A 13 5.66 -18.78 28.64
CA PRO A 13 6.98 -18.51 28.08
C PRO A 13 8.00 -19.33 28.88
N SER A 14 8.54 -20.39 28.28
CA SER A 14 9.70 -21.08 28.84
C SER A 14 10.93 -20.19 28.65
N GLN A 15 11.41 -19.63 29.75
CA GLN A 15 12.76 -19.13 29.87
C GLN A 15 13.67 -20.29 30.23
N THR A 16 14.63 -20.61 29.37
CA THR A 16 16.01 -21.03 29.71
C THR A 16 16.72 -21.39 28.42
N LEU A 17 17.61 -20.51 27.96
CA LEU A 17 18.93 -20.83 27.40
C LEU A 17 19.68 -19.52 27.18
N TRP A 18 20.24 -19.05 28.30
CA TRP A 18 21.31 -18.08 28.34
C TRP A 18 22.62 -18.77 27.91
N VAL A 19 23.44 -18.03 27.17
CA VAL A 19 24.91 -18.15 27.03
C VAL A 19 25.45 -19.21 26.03
N TYR A 20 26.50 -18.79 25.32
CA TYR A 20 27.40 -19.52 24.41
C TYR A 20 27.07 -19.45 22.91
N LEU A 21 27.54 -18.38 22.23
CA LEU A 21 28.66 -18.49 21.28
C LEU A 21 29.06 -17.09 20.76
N LEU A 22 29.89 -16.38 21.53
CA LEU A 22 30.78 -15.36 21.01
C LEU A 22 32.18 -15.79 21.45
N THR A 23 32.99 -16.32 20.53
CA THR A 23 34.48 -16.31 20.51
C THR A 23 35.02 -17.34 19.52
N MET A 24 35.49 -16.89 18.34
CA MET A 24 36.70 -17.40 17.67
C MET A 24 36.93 -16.64 16.37
N ILE A 25 37.47 -15.41 16.45
CA ILE A 25 38.42 -14.89 15.46
C ILE A 25 39.43 -14.01 16.21
N MET A 26 40.64 -14.51 16.41
CA MET A 26 41.82 -13.76 16.84
C MET A 26 43.04 -14.36 16.13
N ALA A 27 43.66 -13.56 15.26
CA ALA A 27 45.06 -13.58 14.80
C ALA A 27 45.09 -12.99 13.38
N THR A 28 45.87 -11.98 12.98
CA THR A 28 47.01 -11.25 13.57
C THR A 28 47.30 -10.07 12.63
N GLY A 29 47.62 -8.88 13.16
CA GLY A 29 48.18 -7.78 12.35
C GLY A 29 48.10 -6.41 13.04
N CYS A 30 49.18 -5.99 13.70
CA CYS A 30 49.44 -4.70 14.37
C CYS A 30 49.15 -3.47 13.48
N VAL A 31 48.95 -2.22 13.94
CA VAL A 31 49.75 -1.36 14.86
C VAL A 31 48.90 -0.12 15.26
N SER A 32 49.09 0.39 16.50
CA SER A 32 48.82 1.76 17.05
C SER A 32 47.41 2.35 16.95
N GLU A 33 46.70 2.85 17.97
CA GLU A 33 46.92 3.25 19.36
C GLU A 33 45.53 3.25 20.06
N PRO A 34 45.44 3.12 21.40
CA PRO A 34 44.18 2.84 22.08
C PRO A 34 43.49 4.14 22.55
N VAL A 35 42.68 4.78 21.71
CA VAL A 35 41.91 5.99 22.10
C VAL A 35 40.57 5.65 22.81
N ALA A 36 40.23 4.37 22.96
CA ALA A 36 38.89 3.98 23.42
C ALA A 36 38.73 3.76 24.94
N TRP A 37 39.81 3.76 25.75
CA TRP A 37 39.70 3.42 27.19
C TRP A 37 39.79 4.63 28.13
N GLU A 38 40.35 5.76 27.70
CA GLU A 38 40.35 7.00 28.50
C GLU A 38 39.03 7.78 28.41
N GLN A 39 38.22 7.56 27.38
CA GLN A 39 36.84 8.07 27.33
C GLN A 39 35.87 7.28 28.22
N MET A 40 36.19 6.04 28.58
CA MET A 40 35.33 5.23 29.47
C MET A 40 35.55 5.52 30.97
N LYS A 41 36.66 6.17 31.35
CA LYS A 41 36.90 6.59 32.75
C LYS A 41 36.22 7.91 33.13
N GLN A 42 35.71 8.68 32.17
CA GLN A 42 34.90 9.87 32.46
C GLN A 42 33.42 9.54 32.74
N MET A 43 32.96 8.31 32.50
CA MET A 43 31.55 7.92 32.73
C MET A 43 31.25 7.39 34.14
N ASN A 44 32.21 7.44 35.06
CA ASN A 44 32.01 7.06 36.48
C ASN A 44 32.38 8.20 37.44
N ASN A 45 32.23 9.44 36.98
CA ASN A 45 32.22 10.61 37.85
C ASN A 45 30.78 10.88 38.31
N PRO A 46 30.46 10.83 39.62
CA PRO A 46 29.11 11.08 40.13
C PRO A 46 28.60 12.51 39.88
N SER A 47 29.43 13.41 39.33
CA SER A 47 29.02 14.74 38.89
C SER A 47 28.56 14.82 37.42
N TYR A 48 28.34 13.68 36.76
CA TYR A 48 27.81 13.61 35.39
C TYR A 48 26.59 12.68 35.30
N ILE A 49 25.76 12.68 36.35
CA ILE A 49 24.40 12.15 36.33
C ILE A 49 23.48 13.35 36.55
N ASP A 50 23.37 14.24 35.55
CA ASP A 50 22.34 15.29 35.59
C ASP A 50 21.84 15.76 34.21
N HIS A 51 22.36 15.25 33.08
CA HIS A 51 21.97 15.76 31.75
C HIS A 51 21.62 14.70 30.72
N VAL A 52 21.00 13.58 31.13
CA VAL A 52 20.36 12.64 30.18
C VAL A 52 18.96 12.25 30.63
N GLY A 53 18.18 13.27 30.95
CA GLY A 53 16.73 13.23 30.80
C GLY A 53 16.37 14.39 29.89
N ALA A 54 16.41 14.18 28.57
CA ALA A 54 15.60 15.04 27.71
C ALA A 54 14.14 14.72 28.07
N SER A 55 13.64 15.35 29.14
CA SER A 55 12.21 15.36 29.39
C SER A 55 11.63 16.06 28.18
N GLU A 56 10.92 15.29 27.35
CA GLU A 56 10.05 15.87 26.34
C GLU A 56 9.22 16.92 27.07
N THR A 57 9.44 18.19 26.77
CA THR A 57 8.71 19.26 27.43
C THR A 57 7.21 18.99 27.20
N PRO A 58 6.32 19.29 28.16
CA PRO A 58 4.88 19.10 27.98
C PRO A 58 4.35 19.68 26.66
N GLU A 59 5.01 20.73 26.15
CA GLU A 59 4.75 21.38 24.88
C GLU A 59 5.14 20.54 23.64
N SER A 60 6.23 19.76 23.71
CA SER A 60 6.62 18.80 22.65
C SER A 60 5.71 17.56 22.59
N ILE A 61 5.20 17.11 23.75
CA ILE A 61 4.22 16.02 23.83
C ILE A 61 2.85 16.48 23.31
N GLU A 62 2.41 17.68 23.69
CA GLU A 62 1.13 18.25 23.26
C GLU A 62 1.11 18.57 21.76
N SER A 63 2.19 19.09 21.21
CA SER A 63 2.33 19.30 19.76
C SER A 63 2.34 17.97 18.97
N THR A 64 3.00 16.93 19.49
CA THR A 64 2.97 15.59 18.89
C THR A 64 1.57 14.99 18.93
N ARG A 65 0.84 15.09 20.04
CA ARG A 65 -0.56 14.63 20.15
C ARG A 65 -1.51 15.37 19.22
N LYS A 66 -1.36 16.69 19.09
CA LYS A 66 -2.14 17.50 18.14
C LYS A 66 -1.89 17.07 16.70
N LYS A 67 -0.62 16.84 16.33
CA LYS A 67 -0.25 16.34 15.01
C LYS A 67 -0.84 14.94 14.73
N GLN A 68 -0.74 14.02 15.69
CA GLN A 68 -1.32 12.68 15.55
C GLN A 68 -2.84 12.71 15.37
N LYS A 69 -3.55 13.54 16.14
CA LYS A 69 -5.01 13.72 15.98
C LYS A 69 -5.36 14.27 14.61
N GLN A 70 -4.62 15.27 14.14
CA GLN A 70 -4.81 15.86 12.82
C GLN A 70 -4.55 14.83 11.70
N ASP A 71 -3.50 14.02 11.82
CA ASP A 71 -3.18 12.97 10.85
C ASP A 71 -4.26 11.88 10.81
N GLU A 72 -4.85 11.53 11.96
CA GLU A 72 -5.97 10.59 12.03
C GLU A 72 -7.24 11.16 11.38
N GLU A 73 -7.54 12.42 11.63
CA GLU A 73 -8.68 13.11 11.03
C GLU A 73 -8.54 13.24 9.51
N ASN A 74 -7.35 13.62 9.04
CA ASN A 74 -7.03 13.67 7.62
C ASN A 74 -7.20 12.30 6.94
N LYS A 75 -6.78 11.20 7.60
CA LYS A 75 -7.01 9.83 7.10
C LYS A 75 -8.49 9.48 7.01
N LYS A 76 -9.30 9.86 8.00
CA LYS A 76 -10.75 9.62 7.99
C LYS A 76 -11.43 10.36 6.84
N VAL A 77 -11.06 11.63 6.62
CA VAL A 77 -11.59 12.43 5.51
C VAL A 77 -11.19 11.83 4.16
N ALA A 78 -9.93 11.43 3.99
CA ALA A 78 -9.46 10.79 2.76
C ALA A 78 -10.23 9.50 2.46
N LEU A 79 -10.44 8.65 3.46
CA LEU A 79 -11.22 7.42 3.33
C LEU A 79 -12.69 7.70 2.98
N ALA A 80 -13.32 8.67 3.65
CA ALA A 80 -14.70 9.06 3.36
C ALA A 80 -14.87 9.56 1.92
N ASN A 81 -13.94 10.40 1.44
CA ASN A 81 -13.94 10.87 0.06
C ASN A 81 -13.75 9.71 -0.93
N GLN A 82 -12.86 8.76 -0.63
CA GLN A 82 -12.67 7.58 -1.46
C GLN A 82 -13.96 6.74 -1.56
N ILE A 83 -14.62 6.46 -0.42
CA ILE A 83 -15.89 5.72 -0.40
C ILE A 83 -16.97 6.46 -1.17
N TYR A 84 -17.05 7.78 -1.03
CA TYR A 84 -18.02 8.59 -1.76
C TYR A 84 -17.82 8.51 -3.28
N GLN A 85 -16.58 8.66 -3.75
CA GLN A 85 -16.25 8.54 -5.17
C GLN A 85 -16.53 7.14 -5.72
N GLN A 86 -16.34 6.09 -4.90
CA GLN A 86 -16.72 4.72 -5.27
C GLN A 86 -18.22 4.57 -5.48
N LYS A 87 -19.04 5.14 -4.58
CA LYS A 87 -20.50 5.10 -4.72
C LYS A 87 -20.96 5.81 -5.98
N LEU A 88 -20.39 6.97 -6.30
CA LEU A 88 -20.74 7.69 -7.54
C LEU A 88 -20.40 6.88 -8.80
N ALA A 89 -19.20 6.29 -8.84
CA ALA A 89 -18.82 5.42 -9.96
C ALA A 89 -19.74 4.20 -10.07
N GLU A 90 -20.15 3.62 -8.93
CA GLU A 90 -21.10 2.50 -8.87
C GLU A 90 -22.51 2.91 -9.33
N GLU A 91 -22.96 4.13 -9.03
CA GLU A 91 -24.24 4.65 -9.51
C GLU A 91 -24.25 4.89 -11.03
N GLU A 92 -23.19 5.49 -11.58
CA GLU A 92 -23.04 5.65 -13.03
C GLU A 92 -22.93 4.29 -13.74
N TYR A 93 -22.20 3.36 -13.14
CA TYR A 93 -22.15 1.95 -13.54
C TYR A 93 -23.56 1.33 -13.60
N ASN A 94 -24.34 1.44 -12.52
CA ASN A 94 -25.67 0.85 -12.43
C ASN A 94 -26.62 1.41 -13.49
N LYS A 95 -26.47 2.68 -13.88
CA LYS A 95 -27.23 3.26 -15.00
C LYS A 95 -26.85 2.61 -16.34
N LYS A 96 -25.57 2.35 -16.59
CA LYS A 96 -25.08 1.78 -17.85
C LYS A 96 -25.38 0.28 -17.98
N ILE A 97 -25.26 -0.50 -16.91
CA ILE A 97 -25.57 -1.94 -16.96
C ILE A 97 -27.04 -2.23 -17.20
N LYS A 98 -27.94 -1.41 -16.67
CA LYS A 98 -29.38 -1.54 -16.92
C LYS A 98 -29.74 -1.48 -18.41
N SER A 99 -28.87 -0.95 -19.27
CA SER A 99 -29.05 -0.98 -20.72
C SER A 99 -28.80 -2.37 -21.35
N GLY A 100 -28.22 -3.32 -20.61
CA GLY A 100 -27.85 -4.66 -21.09
C GLY A 100 -26.66 -4.70 -22.04
N LYS A 101 -26.07 -3.54 -22.38
CA LYS A 101 -25.02 -3.42 -23.40
C LYS A 101 -23.66 -4.01 -22.97
N TYR A 102 -23.34 -3.96 -21.68
CA TYR A 102 -22.01 -4.29 -21.17
C TYR A 102 -22.05 -5.46 -20.17
N PRO A 103 -21.87 -6.70 -20.63
CA PRO A 103 -21.96 -7.89 -19.77
C PRO A 103 -20.83 -8.02 -18.74
N PHE A 104 -19.73 -7.27 -18.92
CA PHE A 104 -18.60 -7.29 -17.98
C PHE A 104 -18.16 -5.89 -17.58
N ILE A 105 -17.42 -5.81 -16.46
CA ILE A 105 -16.72 -4.60 -16.01
C ILE A 105 -15.28 -4.93 -15.67
N ALA A 106 -14.35 -4.15 -16.21
CA ALA A 106 -13.00 -4.07 -15.67
C ALA A 106 -12.94 -3.06 -14.52
N VAL A 107 -12.40 -3.48 -13.38
CA VAL A 107 -12.12 -2.64 -12.23
C VAL A 107 -10.60 -2.55 -12.08
N LEU A 108 -10.06 -1.38 -12.38
CA LEU A 108 -8.62 -1.09 -12.33
C LEU A 108 -8.31 -0.26 -11.08
N THR A 109 -7.35 -0.73 -10.28
CA THR A 109 -6.89 0.00 -9.09
C THR A 109 -5.36 0.02 -9.02
N CYS A 110 -4.83 1.04 -8.34
CA CYS A 110 -3.42 1.14 -8.02
C CYS A 110 -3.28 1.25 -6.50
N THR A 111 -2.44 0.42 -5.89
CA THR A 111 -2.29 0.37 -4.43
C THR A 111 -0.85 0.60 -4.01
N LEU A 112 -0.63 1.52 -3.08
CA LEU A 112 0.66 1.82 -2.45
C LEU A 112 0.57 1.46 -0.96
N GLY A 113 1.16 0.33 -0.58
CA GLY A 113 0.98 -0.24 0.75
C GLY A 113 -0.50 -0.48 1.07
N VAL A 114 -1.02 0.15 2.13
CA VAL A 114 -2.43 0.08 2.53
C VAL A 114 -3.33 1.12 1.85
N SER A 115 -2.75 2.04 1.08
CA SER A 115 -3.49 3.14 0.45
C SER A 115 -3.85 2.82 -1.00
N THR A 116 -5.04 3.26 -1.42
CA THR A 116 -5.43 3.27 -2.83
C THR A 116 -5.01 4.59 -3.46
N GLN A 117 -4.31 4.51 -4.57
CA GLN A 117 -3.90 5.65 -5.38
C GLN A 117 -4.78 5.73 -6.64
N PRO A 118 -4.90 6.91 -7.27
CA PRO A 118 -5.48 7.00 -8.61
C PRO A 118 -4.79 6.02 -9.57
N PRO A 119 -5.52 5.29 -10.43
CA PRO A 119 -4.94 4.28 -11.32
C PRO A 119 -3.76 4.79 -12.16
N GLN A 120 -3.77 6.08 -12.53
CA GLN A 120 -2.71 6.77 -13.25
C GLN A 120 -1.34 6.65 -12.57
N PHE A 121 -1.31 6.55 -11.24
CA PHE A 121 -0.08 6.42 -10.46
C PHE A 121 0.74 5.17 -10.82
N CYS A 122 0.09 4.10 -11.26
CA CYS A 122 0.75 2.86 -11.70
C CYS A 122 1.28 2.92 -13.15
N PHE A 123 0.95 3.98 -13.91
CA PHE A 123 1.38 4.17 -15.31
C PHE A 123 2.39 5.30 -15.47
N TYR A 124 2.57 6.09 -14.41
CA TYR A 124 3.59 7.13 -14.33
C TYR A 124 4.85 6.57 -13.64
N PRO A 125 6.03 6.68 -14.27
CA PRO A 125 7.27 6.22 -13.67
C PRO A 125 7.67 7.17 -12.53
N ASN A 126 8.34 6.66 -11.51
CA ASN A 126 8.88 7.48 -10.42
C ASN A 126 10.14 8.25 -10.86
N ASP A 127 11.33 7.69 -10.65
CA ASP A 127 12.61 8.40 -10.80
C ASP A 127 13.40 7.94 -12.04
N PHE A 128 13.32 6.65 -12.35
CA PHE A 128 14.05 6.03 -13.45
C PHE A 128 13.15 4.96 -14.09
N GLY A 129 12.40 5.35 -15.11
CA GLY A 129 11.50 4.43 -15.81
C GLY A 129 10.79 5.09 -16.98
N PHE A 130 10.06 4.26 -17.72
CA PHE A 130 9.22 4.70 -18.83
C PHE A 130 7.76 4.60 -18.43
N ALA A 131 6.98 5.61 -18.80
CA ALA A 131 5.53 5.53 -18.70
C ALA A 131 5.02 4.36 -19.54
N THR A 132 4.01 3.69 -19.01
CA THR A 132 3.35 2.55 -19.67
C THR A 132 1.96 2.95 -20.12
N THR A 133 1.36 2.11 -20.96
CA THR A 133 0.04 2.34 -21.53
C THR A 133 -0.98 1.33 -21.02
N PHE A 134 -2.24 1.74 -21.05
CA PHE A 134 -3.38 0.85 -20.92
C PHE A 134 -3.99 0.64 -22.31
N GLU A 135 -3.99 -0.58 -22.82
CA GLU A 135 -4.59 -0.94 -24.09
C GLU A 135 -5.94 -1.60 -23.88
N LEU A 136 -6.95 -1.12 -24.61
CA LEU A 136 -8.30 -1.67 -24.58
C LEU A 136 -8.80 -1.89 -26.00
N GLN A 137 -9.13 -3.13 -26.30
CA GLN A 137 -10.04 -3.50 -27.37
C GLN A 137 -11.38 -3.87 -26.73
N ASN A 138 -12.46 -3.22 -27.16
CA ASN A 138 -13.80 -3.40 -26.63
C ASN A 138 -14.79 -3.50 -27.80
N GLY A 139 -15.17 -4.71 -28.18
CA GLY A 139 -15.84 -4.98 -29.45
C GLY A 139 -14.94 -4.59 -30.63
N SER A 140 -15.48 -3.77 -31.54
CA SER A 140 -14.73 -3.22 -32.67
C SER A 140 -13.88 -2.00 -32.33
N PHE A 141 -14.05 -1.42 -31.14
CA PHE A 141 -13.30 -0.24 -30.70
C PHE A 141 -11.94 -0.64 -30.14
N TYR A 142 -10.88 0.06 -30.55
CA TYR A 142 -9.55 -0.08 -29.97
C TYR A 142 -9.00 1.30 -29.62
N LYS A 143 -8.43 1.42 -28.42
CA LYS A 143 -7.69 2.61 -28.00
C LYS A 143 -6.59 2.25 -27.01
N MET A 144 -5.45 2.91 -27.16
CA MET A 144 -4.41 2.97 -26.14
C MET A 144 -4.56 4.26 -25.35
N TYR A 145 -4.42 4.17 -24.04
CA TYR A 145 -4.49 5.29 -23.11
C TYR A 145 -3.13 5.47 -22.46
N GLN A 146 -2.63 6.70 -22.51
CA GLN A 146 -1.55 7.12 -21.63
C GLN A 146 -2.11 7.44 -20.24
N TYR A 147 -1.25 7.55 -19.25
CA TYR A 147 -1.67 7.84 -17.87
C TYR A 147 -2.53 9.12 -17.76
N ILE A 148 -2.29 10.13 -18.59
CA ILE A 148 -3.06 11.39 -18.60
C ILE A 148 -4.49 11.24 -19.17
N ASP A 149 -4.72 10.23 -20.00
CA ASP A 149 -6.00 10.01 -20.69
C ASP A 149 -6.78 8.82 -20.10
N LEU A 150 -6.25 8.19 -19.04
CA LEU A 150 -6.75 6.91 -18.54
C LEU A 150 -8.19 7.01 -18.02
N ASP A 151 -8.60 8.19 -17.53
CA ASP A 151 -9.96 8.48 -17.11
C ASP A 151 -10.97 8.33 -18.26
N GLN A 152 -10.57 8.59 -19.51
CA GLN A 152 -11.42 8.43 -20.69
C GLN A 152 -11.80 6.97 -20.97
N ALA A 153 -11.10 5.99 -20.37
CA ALA A 153 -11.42 4.59 -20.55
C ALA A 153 -12.67 4.16 -19.76
N GLY A 154 -13.11 4.94 -18.76
CA GLY A 154 -14.20 4.54 -17.87
C GLY A 154 -14.66 5.64 -16.92
N TYR A 155 -15.04 5.24 -15.71
CA TYR A 155 -15.57 6.14 -14.69
C TYR A 155 -14.86 5.89 -13.34
N GLY A 156 -14.61 6.98 -12.61
CA GLY A 156 -14.05 6.94 -11.25
C GLY A 156 -12.57 7.34 -11.16
N ASN A 157 -12.22 7.93 -10.01
CA ASN A 157 -10.92 8.59 -9.81
C ASN A 157 -9.86 7.70 -9.13
N TYR A 158 -10.25 6.95 -8.08
CA TYR A 158 -9.35 6.05 -7.33
C TYR A 158 -9.52 4.58 -7.73
N ILE A 159 -10.68 4.28 -8.30
CA ILE A 159 -11.04 2.99 -8.86
C ILE A 159 -11.64 3.32 -10.21
N LEU A 160 -10.99 2.86 -11.27
CA LEU A 160 -11.48 3.07 -12.63
C LEU A 160 -12.32 1.86 -13.04
N MET A 161 -13.61 2.11 -13.28
CA MET A 161 -14.57 1.12 -13.74
C MET A 161 -14.79 1.30 -15.25
N ILE A 162 -14.51 0.26 -16.01
CA ILE A 162 -14.54 0.26 -17.48
C ILE A 162 -15.64 -0.73 -17.92
N PRO A 163 -16.75 -0.26 -18.51
CA PRO A 163 -17.76 -1.15 -19.08
C PRO A 163 -17.20 -1.91 -20.29
N LEU A 164 -17.38 -3.22 -20.33
CA LEU A 164 -16.85 -4.09 -21.38
C LEU A 164 -17.98 -4.80 -22.12
N GLU A 165 -17.85 -4.87 -23.43
CA GLU A 165 -18.69 -5.65 -24.33
C GLU A 165 -18.40 -7.16 -24.20
N ASN A 166 -19.15 -8.00 -24.91
CA ASN A 166 -18.93 -9.45 -24.91
C ASN A 166 -17.53 -9.84 -25.36
N SER A 167 -17.00 -9.16 -26.38
CA SER A 167 -15.62 -9.37 -26.84
C SER A 167 -14.76 -8.21 -26.38
N PHE A 168 -13.70 -8.52 -25.66
CA PHE A 168 -12.76 -7.50 -25.22
C PHE A 168 -11.36 -8.08 -25.08
N LYS A 169 -10.36 -7.19 -25.10
CA LYS A 169 -8.99 -7.48 -24.73
C LYS A 169 -8.43 -6.29 -23.98
N ILE A 170 -7.84 -6.55 -22.83
CA ILE A 170 -7.10 -5.56 -22.04
C ILE A 170 -5.66 -6.01 -21.97
N THR A 171 -4.74 -5.08 -22.19
CA THR A 171 -3.31 -5.26 -21.91
C THR A 171 -2.80 -4.03 -21.19
N THR A 172 -2.13 -4.24 -20.06
CA THR A 172 -1.64 -3.14 -19.23
C THR A 172 -0.39 -3.55 -18.49
N GLN A 173 0.48 -2.58 -18.23
CA GLN A 173 1.75 -2.79 -17.56
C GLN A 173 1.94 -1.74 -16.47
N ASN A 174 2.38 -2.19 -15.29
CA ASN A 174 2.75 -1.28 -14.22
C ASN A 174 4.15 -0.70 -14.49
N SER A 175 4.32 0.61 -14.39
CA SER A 175 5.63 1.30 -14.47
C SER A 175 6.08 1.89 -13.13
N ASN A 176 5.30 1.70 -12.07
CA ASN A 176 5.64 2.16 -10.74
C ASN A 176 6.29 1.05 -9.92
N ASN A 177 7.44 1.33 -9.30
CA ASN A 177 8.21 0.35 -8.53
C ASN A 177 7.74 0.19 -7.08
N TYR A 178 6.88 1.08 -6.59
CA TYR A 178 6.35 1.04 -5.21
C TYR A 178 4.87 0.65 -5.14
N ALA A 179 4.14 0.72 -6.25
CA ALA A 179 2.73 0.40 -6.31
C ALA A 179 2.45 -0.96 -6.96
N LEU A 180 1.29 -1.52 -6.64
CA LEU A 180 0.72 -2.69 -7.30
C LEU A 180 -0.46 -2.25 -8.17
N LEU A 181 -0.39 -2.60 -9.46
CA LEU A 181 -1.50 -2.49 -10.39
C LEU A 181 -2.39 -3.70 -10.24
N ASN A 182 -3.70 -3.50 -10.06
CA ASN A 182 -4.66 -4.59 -9.93
C ASN A 182 -5.77 -4.44 -10.97
N LEU A 183 -6.13 -5.54 -11.62
CA LEU A 183 -7.25 -5.62 -12.54
C LEU A 183 -8.18 -6.75 -12.11
N LYS A 184 -9.48 -6.43 -11.99
CA LYS A 184 -10.57 -7.39 -11.80
C LYS A 184 -11.53 -7.31 -12.96
N ILE A 185 -12.00 -8.44 -13.47
CA ILE A 185 -13.17 -8.49 -14.34
C ILE A 185 -14.34 -9.06 -13.55
N LYS A 186 -15.46 -8.35 -13.56
CA LYS A 186 -16.72 -8.77 -12.94
C LYS A 186 -17.76 -9.05 -14.01
N ASP A 187 -18.54 -10.10 -13.81
CA ASP A 187 -19.80 -10.31 -14.51
C ASP A 187 -20.83 -9.26 -14.02
N SER A 188 -21.39 -8.47 -14.94
CA SER A 188 -22.28 -7.37 -14.59
C SER A 188 -23.62 -7.82 -14.02
N SER A 189 -24.07 -9.03 -14.37
CA SER A 189 -25.38 -9.56 -13.96
C SER A 189 -25.37 -10.15 -12.56
N THR A 190 -24.27 -10.79 -12.19
CA THR A 190 -24.11 -11.50 -10.91
C THR A 190 -23.19 -10.78 -9.92
N GLY A 191 -22.39 -9.82 -10.40
CA GLY A 191 -21.32 -9.17 -9.63
C GLY A 191 -20.12 -10.07 -9.34
N LYS A 192 -20.11 -11.32 -9.85
CA LYS A 192 -19.06 -12.30 -9.59
C LYS A 192 -17.75 -11.87 -10.27
N ILE A 193 -16.65 -11.96 -9.53
CA ILE A 193 -15.30 -11.80 -10.10
C ILE A 193 -14.98 -13.04 -10.93
N ILE A 194 -14.70 -12.84 -12.21
CA ILE A 194 -14.34 -13.90 -13.17
C ILE A 194 -12.87 -13.88 -13.57
N PHE A 195 -12.18 -12.77 -13.29
CA PHE A 195 -10.74 -12.64 -13.44
C PHE A 195 -10.21 -11.66 -12.40
N GLU A 196 -9.04 -11.96 -11.83
CA GLU A 196 -8.31 -11.08 -10.94
C GLU A 196 -6.81 -11.31 -11.14
N LYS A 197 -6.06 -10.22 -11.33
CA LYS A 197 -4.60 -10.27 -11.41
C LYS A 197 -4.00 -8.98 -10.88
N SER A 198 -2.83 -9.11 -10.25
CA SER A 198 -2.00 -7.99 -9.81
C SER A 198 -0.64 -8.02 -10.52
N ALA A 199 -0.02 -6.85 -10.66
CA ALA A 199 1.29 -6.68 -11.26
C ALA A 199 2.13 -5.66 -10.46
N GLY A 200 3.31 -6.09 -10.02
CA GLY A 200 4.37 -5.19 -9.54
C GLY A 200 5.13 -4.54 -10.69
N TYR A 201 6.29 -3.95 -10.39
CA TYR A 201 7.10 -3.20 -11.36
C TYR A 201 7.33 -3.94 -12.69
N TYR A 202 6.96 -3.30 -13.80
CA TYR A 202 6.95 -3.84 -15.17
C TYR A 202 6.18 -5.15 -15.39
N GLY A 203 5.39 -5.58 -14.41
CA GLY A 203 4.47 -6.69 -14.53
C GLY A 203 3.35 -6.36 -15.52
N ILE A 204 3.02 -7.34 -16.37
CA ILE A 204 1.98 -7.22 -17.39
C ILE A 204 0.73 -8.00 -16.98
N ILE A 205 -0.42 -7.34 -17.12
CA ILE A 205 -1.73 -7.96 -17.04
C ILE A 205 -2.32 -7.96 -18.44
N SER A 206 -2.70 -9.15 -18.92
CA SER A 206 -3.42 -9.31 -20.18
C SER A 206 -4.59 -10.25 -19.97
N VAL A 207 -5.77 -9.86 -20.42
CA VAL A 207 -7.01 -10.63 -20.34
C VAL A 207 -7.84 -10.39 -21.59
N LYS A 208 -8.57 -11.40 -22.04
CA LYS A 208 -9.51 -11.30 -23.16
C LYS A 208 -10.72 -12.20 -22.93
N ASN A 209 -11.81 -11.89 -23.62
CA ASN A 209 -12.99 -12.73 -23.75
C ASN A 209 -13.39 -12.83 -25.23
#